data_AF-A0A1G3PHS4-F1
#
_entry.id   AF-A0A1G3PHS4-F1
#
_cell.length_a   1.000
_cell.length_b   1.000
_cell.length_c   1.000
_cell.angle_alpha   90.00
_cell.angle_beta   90.00
_cell.angle_gamma   90.00
#
_symmetry.space_group_name_H-M   'P 1'
#
loop_
_entity.id
_entity.type
_entity.pdbx_description
1 polymer ?
#
loop_
_entity_poly.entity_id
_entity_poly.type
_entity_poly.pdbx_seq_one_letter_code
_entity_poly.pdbx_strand_id
1 'polypeptide(L)'
;MSISFNPSSSASQPPQSGYIPPSSSIPQKTGGGAGRGCLSGFIGFVLFFLLNITFFLYLLNQISDKPFLTKIGTDTLGTVYDQNPEMFDNFLKPLQAELKKNQKSQPFPELKVTITKQEIAGLSDREIIIYIATNKFIDPLYEKGDAYAQSISKTGESPKASGTKKKLKADTFEYEGKERTGFYFLSREFHETISSRYYIFLGVSIALLAALLFINTGYGRLSSIGVTLVVSSLPLMGIYLTFTALLKSADWIDMSDFAVLLPVMTKLLDPFIELFRNTFLIPLVAGAILIVAAIFVSAVSKSQGSHN
;
A
#
# COMPACT_ATOMS: atom_id res chain seq x y z
N MET A 1 30.80 -88.93 -47.39
CA MET A 1 32.19 -88.51 -47.64
C MET A 1 32.16 -87.39 -48.65
N SER A 2 32.45 -86.18 -48.22
CA SER A 2 32.56 -85.00 -49.09
C SER A 2 33.54 -84.04 -48.41
N ILE A 3 34.75 -84.01 -48.95
CA ILE A 3 35.79 -83.03 -48.65
C ILE A 3 35.56 -81.88 -49.61
N SER A 4 35.51 -80.64 -49.11
CA SER A 4 35.76 -79.45 -49.92
C SER A 4 36.39 -78.35 -49.08
N PHE A 5 37.65 -78.06 -49.43
CA PHE A 5 38.46 -76.93 -49.00
C PHE A 5 37.92 -75.61 -49.55
N ASN A 6 38.04 -74.52 -48.78
CA ASN A 6 38.30 -73.17 -49.32
C ASN A 6 38.82 -72.22 -48.20
N PRO A 7 39.49 -71.10 -48.52
CA PRO A 7 40.86 -70.86 -48.12
C PRO A 7 41.04 -69.61 -47.25
N SER A 8 42.19 -69.54 -46.61
CA SER A 8 42.79 -68.32 -46.08
C SER A 8 42.92 -67.27 -47.19
N SER A 9 42.32 -66.10 -47.00
CA SER A 9 42.75 -64.86 -47.65
C SER A 9 42.99 -63.79 -46.59
N SER A 10 44.25 -63.41 -46.53
CA SER A 10 44.82 -62.29 -45.81
C SER A 10 44.26 -60.98 -46.36
N ALA A 11 43.50 -60.25 -45.54
CA ALA A 11 43.17 -58.86 -45.76
C ALA A 11 43.87 -58.01 -44.69
N SER A 12 44.85 -57.27 -45.18
CA SER A 12 45.57 -56.14 -44.59
C SER A 12 44.72 -55.25 -43.67
N GLN A 13 45.18 -55.11 -42.42
CA GLN A 13 44.71 -54.10 -41.47
C GLN A 13 45.08 -52.69 -41.98
N PRO A 14 44.12 -51.74 -42.07
CA PRO A 14 44.45 -50.33 -42.19
C PRO A 14 44.95 -49.79 -40.83
N PRO A 15 45.81 -48.75 -40.83
CA PRO A 15 46.40 -48.20 -39.62
C PRO A 15 45.32 -47.67 -38.69
N GLN A 16 45.35 -48.12 -37.42
CA GLN A 16 44.53 -47.59 -36.35
C GLN A 16 44.85 -46.10 -36.16
N SER A 17 43.97 -45.23 -36.66
CA SER A 17 43.92 -43.84 -36.22
C SER A 17 43.68 -43.85 -34.72
N GLY A 18 44.67 -43.36 -33.96
CA GLY A 18 44.60 -43.23 -32.51
C GLY A 18 43.31 -42.53 -32.11
N TYR A 19 42.41 -43.29 -31.51
CA TYR A 19 41.30 -42.77 -30.74
C TYR A 19 41.91 -42.01 -29.56
N ILE A 20 41.99 -40.68 -29.66
CA ILE A 20 42.13 -39.83 -28.48
C ILE A 20 40.79 -39.99 -27.76
N PRO A 21 40.73 -40.61 -26.58
CA PRO A 21 39.48 -40.68 -25.85
C PRO A 21 39.00 -39.24 -25.63
N PRO A 22 37.72 -38.91 -25.88
CA PRO A 22 37.21 -37.62 -25.49
C PRO A 22 37.53 -37.45 -24.00
N SER A 23 38.32 -36.42 -23.70
CA SER A 23 38.56 -35.93 -22.34
C SER A 23 37.26 -36.10 -21.59
N SER A 24 37.26 -37.03 -20.64
CA SER A 24 36.12 -37.30 -19.77
C SER A 24 35.59 -35.96 -19.32
N SER A 25 34.44 -35.58 -19.87
CA SER A 25 33.64 -34.51 -19.31
C SER A 25 33.49 -34.91 -17.86
N ILE A 26 34.19 -34.20 -16.98
CA ILE A 26 33.92 -34.28 -15.55
C ILE A 26 32.41 -34.07 -15.51
N PRO A 27 31.60 -35.07 -15.12
CA PRO A 27 30.18 -34.84 -14.99
C PRO A 27 30.10 -33.70 -13.99
N GLN A 28 29.73 -32.51 -14.47
CA GLN A 28 29.39 -31.40 -13.62
C GLN A 28 28.36 -31.99 -12.69
N LYS A 29 28.79 -32.25 -11.45
CA LYS A 29 27.99 -32.91 -10.44
C LYS A 29 26.86 -31.93 -10.15
N THR A 30 25.79 -32.02 -10.91
CA THR A 30 24.47 -31.42 -10.66
C THR A 30 23.79 -32.10 -9.46
N GLY A 31 24.57 -32.88 -8.68
CA GLY A 31 24.22 -33.42 -7.37
C GLY A 31 24.14 -32.30 -6.33
N GLY A 32 22.99 -31.67 -6.26
CA GLY A 32 22.62 -30.68 -5.25
C GLY A 32 21.39 -29.82 -5.60
N GLY A 33 20.77 -30.03 -6.77
CA GLY A 33 19.77 -29.11 -7.35
C GLY A 33 18.36 -29.16 -6.74
N ALA A 34 17.85 -30.34 -6.35
CA ALA A 34 16.44 -30.45 -5.94
C ALA A 34 16.16 -29.78 -4.58
N GLY A 35 17.00 -30.00 -3.56
CA GLY A 35 16.80 -29.43 -2.22
C GLY A 35 16.96 -27.91 -2.16
N ARG A 36 17.91 -27.35 -2.91
CA ARG A 36 18.15 -25.88 -2.93
C ARG A 36 17.08 -25.13 -3.72
N GLY A 37 16.59 -25.72 -4.82
CA GLY A 37 15.47 -25.16 -5.59
C GLY A 37 14.18 -25.11 -4.77
N CYS A 38 13.85 -26.20 -4.07
CA CYS A 38 12.67 -26.24 -3.20
C CYS A 38 12.76 -25.26 -2.02
N LEU A 39 13.93 -25.16 -1.37
CA LEU A 39 14.14 -24.21 -0.27
C LEU A 39 14.06 -22.75 -0.74
N SER A 40 14.69 -22.40 -1.86
CA SER A 40 14.59 -21.04 -2.42
C SER A 40 13.16 -20.72 -2.87
N GLY A 41 12.44 -21.68 -3.45
CA GLY A 41 11.04 -21.51 -3.85
C GLY A 41 10.14 -21.25 -2.65
N PHE A 42 10.30 -22.05 -1.58
CA PHE A 42 9.57 -21.87 -0.32
C PHE A 42 9.85 -20.50 0.32
N ILE A 43 11.12 -20.10 0.42
CA ILE A 43 11.49 -18.79 0.97
C ILE A 43 10.96 -17.65 0.10
N GLY A 44 11.02 -17.78 -1.23
CA GLY A 44 10.43 -16.81 -2.15
C GLY A 44 8.92 -16.68 -2.01
N PHE A 45 8.21 -17.79 -1.79
CA PHE A 45 6.78 -17.82 -1.51
C PHE A 45 6.45 -17.14 -0.17
N VAL A 46 7.15 -17.49 0.91
CA VAL A 46 6.99 -16.83 2.22
C VAL A 46 7.25 -15.33 2.12
N LEU A 47 8.34 -14.94 1.44
CA LEU A 47 8.67 -13.53 1.22
C LEU A 47 7.59 -12.81 0.41
N PHE A 48 6.99 -13.46 -0.59
CA PHE A 48 5.86 -12.88 -1.33
C PHE A 48 4.69 -12.51 -0.41
N PHE A 49 4.25 -13.39 0.49
CA PHE A 49 3.17 -13.04 1.43
C PHE A 49 3.60 -11.95 2.40
N LEU A 50 4.82 -12.04 2.90
CA LEU A 50 5.34 -11.08 3.86
C LEU A 50 5.46 -9.68 3.26
N LEU A 51 5.88 -9.56 2.01
CA LEU A 51 5.93 -8.29 1.28
C LEU A 51 4.53 -7.72 1.06
N ASN A 52 3.54 -8.55 0.69
CA ASN A 52 2.16 -8.08 0.56
C ASN A 52 1.61 -7.54 1.89
N ILE A 53 1.87 -8.24 3.01
CA ILE A 53 1.50 -7.76 4.35
C ILE A 53 2.24 -6.46 4.68
N THR A 54 3.55 -6.39 4.38
CA THR A 54 4.37 -5.19 4.63
C THR A 54 3.88 -4.00 3.83
N PHE A 55 3.53 -4.19 2.56
CA PHE A 55 2.95 -3.15 1.72
C PHE A 55 1.58 -2.70 2.23
N PHE A 56 0.73 -3.63 2.63
CA PHE A 56 -0.56 -3.29 3.22
C PHE A 56 -0.40 -2.49 4.53
N LEU A 57 0.49 -2.91 5.42
CA LEU A 57 0.81 -2.18 6.64
C LEU A 57 1.41 -0.81 6.36
N TYR A 58 2.26 -0.68 5.34
CA TYR A 58 2.81 0.61 4.90
C TYR A 58 1.70 1.56 4.45
N LEU A 59 0.75 1.09 3.63
CA LEU A 59 -0.40 1.89 3.21
C LEU A 59 -1.22 2.34 4.42
N LEU A 60 -1.56 1.42 5.33
CA LEU A 60 -2.30 1.77 6.54
C LEU A 60 -1.53 2.77 7.42
N ASN A 61 -0.21 2.62 7.53
CA ASN A 61 0.65 3.57 8.27
C ASN A 61 0.56 4.97 7.66
N GLN A 62 0.65 5.08 6.33
CA GLN A 62 0.58 6.37 5.62
C GLN A 62 -0.82 6.98 5.67
N ILE A 63 -1.87 6.17 5.52
CA ILE A 63 -3.27 6.63 5.54
C ILE A 63 -3.68 7.09 6.94
N SER A 64 -3.17 6.44 7.98
CA SER A 64 -3.46 6.81 9.37
C SER A 64 -2.63 7.99 9.87
N ASP A 65 -1.65 8.47 9.12
CA ASP A 65 -0.79 9.57 9.57
C ASP A 65 -1.54 10.92 9.59
N LYS A 66 -1.24 11.76 10.58
CA LYS A 66 -1.93 13.04 10.80
C LYS A 66 -1.88 13.98 9.58
N PRO A 67 -0.73 14.19 8.90
CA PRO A 67 -0.67 15.04 7.72
C PRO A 67 -1.55 14.53 6.59
N PHE A 68 -1.66 13.19 6.41
CA PHE A 68 -2.51 12.61 5.38
C PHE A 68 -4.00 12.84 5.69
N LEU A 69 -4.43 12.57 6.92
CA LEU A 69 -5.80 12.82 7.38
C LEU A 69 -6.17 14.31 7.32
N THR A 70 -5.25 15.18 7.72
CA THR A 70 -5.43 16.64 7.66
C THR A 70 -5.61 17.07 6.21
N LYS A 71 -4.73 16.63 5.30
CA LYS A 71 -4.79 16.96 3.87
C LYS A 71 -6.11 16.53 3.25
N ILE A 72 -6.54 15.28 3.46
CA ILE A 72 -7.83 14.80 2.94
C ILE A 72 -8.98 15.63 3.50
N GLY A 73 -8.98 15.90 4.81
CA GLY A 73 -10.00 16.72 5.44
C GLY A 73 -10.08 18.12 4.83
N THR A 74 -8.94 18.81 4.71
CA THR A 74 -8.88 20.16 4.15
C THR A 74 -9.23 20.21 2.67
N ASP A 75 -8.75 19.26 1.87
CA ASP A 75 -9.00 19.23 0.43
C ASP A 75 -10.48 18.91 0.14
N THR A 76 -11.06 17.97 0.91
CA THR A 76 -12.49 17.63 0.83
C THR A 76 -13.35 18.82 1.19
N LEU A 77 -13.13 19.43 2.35
CA LEU A 77 -13.91 20.60 2.79
C LEU A 77 -13.72 21.82 1.91
N GLY A 78 -12.50 22.06 1.44
CA GLY A 78 -12.22 23.13 0.47
C GLY A 78 -13.00 22.92 -0.82
N THR A 79 -13.04 21.70 -1.35
CA THR A 79 -13.80 21.38 -2.56
C THR A 79 -15.30 21.54 -2.35
N VAL A 80 -15.84 21.06 -1.23
CA VAL A 80 -17.27 21.25 -0.90
C VAL A 80 -17.60 22.74 -0.77
N TYR A 81 -16.71 23.55 -0.18
CA TYR A 81 -16.87 25.00 -0.08
C TYR A 81 -16.89 25.67 -1.44
N ASP A 82 -15.93 25.33 -2.29
CA ASP A 82 -15.80 25.94 -3.62
C ASP A 82 -17.00 25.57 -4.53
N GLN A 83 -17.63 24.41 -4.31
CA GLN A 83 -18.79 23.96 -5.07
C GLN A 83 -20.15 24.41 -4.52
N ASN A 84 -20.26 24.60 -3.21
CA ASN A 84 -21.51 25.02 -2.56
C ASN A 84 -21.23 26.03 -1.44
N PRO A 85 -20.83 27.28 -1.79
CA PRO A 85 -20.52 28.30 -0.79
C PRO A 85 -21.74 28.69 0.04
N GLU A 86 -22.95 28.61 -0.52
CA GLU A 86 -24.19 28.95 0.18
C GLU A 86 -24.47 28.03 1.39
N MET A 87 -24.11 26.74 1.29
CA MET A 87 -24.20 25.79 2.40
C MET A 87 -23.40 26.28 3.61
N PHE A 88 -22.19 26.80 3.38
CA PHE A 88 -21.33 27.28 4.45
C PHE A 88 -21.68 28.68 4.92
N ASP A 89 -22.19 29.55 4.05
CA ASP A 89 -22.73 30.85 4.43
C ASP A 89 -23.83 30.74 5.48
N ASN A 90 -24.71 29.76 5.32
CA ASN A 90 -25.79 29.47 6.28
C ASN A 90 -25.26 29.00 7.64
N PHE A 91 -24.05 28.46 7.68
CA PHE A 91 -23.35 28.06 8.92
C PHE A 91 -22.52 29.20 9.52
N LEU A 92 -21.79 29.94 8.68
CA LEU A 92 -20.84 30.98 9.10
C LEU A 92 -21.53 32.27 9.55
N LYS A 93 -22.61 32.70 8.88
CA LYS A 93 -23.32 33.94 9.24
C LYS A 93 -23.86 33.90 10.68
N PRO A 94 -24.55 32.82 11.14
CA PRO A 94 -24.95 32.68 12.54
C PRO A 94 -23.76 32.64 13.51
N LEU A 95 -22.71 31.87 13.18
CA LEU A 95 -21.51 31.74 14.01
C LEU A 95 -20.84 33.10 14.23
N GLN A 96 -20.63 33.87 13.16
CA GLN A 96 -20.03 35.20 13.24
C GLN A 96 -20.94 36.19 13.97
N ALA A 97 -22.27 36.10 13.79
CA ALA A 97 -23.22 36.95 14.51
C ALA A 97 -23.19 36.67 16.02
N GLU A 98 -23.06 35.41 16.43
CA GLU A 98 -22.92 35.04 17.84
C GLU A 98 -21.58 35.50 18.41
N LEU A 99 -20.47 35.32 17.68
CA LEU A 99 -19.14 35.78 18.09
C LEU A 99 -18.97 37.31 18.05
N LYS A 100 -19.86 38.04 17.37
CA LYS A 100 -19.96 39.50 17.48
C LYS A 100 -20.58 39.93 18.81
N LYS A 101 -21.55 39.16 19.32
CA LYS A 101 -22.27 39.45 20.58
C LYS A 101 -21.57 38.86 21.81
N ASN A 102 -20.93 37.70 21.67
CA ASN A 102 -20.30 36.93 22.71
C ASN A 102 -18.82 36.67 22.37
N GLN A 103 -17.95 36.46 23.38
CA GLN A 103 -16.55 36.09 23.12
C GLN A 103 -16.38 34.64 22.63
N LYS A 104 -17.40 33.80 22.81
CA LYS A 104 -17.42 32.37 22.48
C LYS A 104 -18.76 31.99 21.84
N SER A 105 -18.73 31.00 20.94
CA SER A 105 -19.90 30.41 20.29
C SER A 105 -19.78 28.89 20.28
N GLN A 106 -20.91 28.21 20.27
CA GLN A 106 -21.03 26.77 20.13
C GLN A 106 -21.78 26.46 18.82
N PRO A 107 -21.08 26.33 17.68
CA PRO A 107 -21.72 26.17 16.38
C PRO A 107 -22.54 24.87 16.24
N PHE A 108 -22.18 23.85 17.03
CA PHE A 108 -22.86 22.57 17.04
C PHE A 108 -23.52 22.38 18.42
N PRO A 109 -24.83 22.62 18.56
CA PRO A 109 -25.51 22.53 19.85
C PRO A 109 -25.36 21.15 20.50
N GLU A 110 -25.31 20.11 19.67
CA GLU A 110 -25.20 18.70 20.04
C GLU A 110 -23.79 18.26 20.46
N LEU A 111 -22.76 19.03 20.10
CA LEU A 111 -21.36 18.69 20.34
C LEU A 111 -20.72 19.72 21.27
N LYS A 112 -19.96 19.30 22.29
CA LYS A 112 -19.22 20.17 23.23
C LYS A 112 -18.00 20.84 22.58
N VAL A 113 -18.19 21.47 21.42
CA VAL A 113 -17.16 22.19 20.67
C VAL A 113 -17.42 23.69 20.79
N THR A 114 -16.46 24.40 21.37
CA THR A 114 -16.52 25.86 21.53
C THR A 114 -15.46 26.53 20.66
N ILE A 115 -15.87 27.60 20.00
CA ILE A 115 -15.02 28.48 19.19
C ILE A 115 -15.00 29.84 19.87
N THR A 116 -13.82 30.44 19.98
CA THR A 116 -13.64 31.78 20.51
C THR A 116 -13.41 32.79 19.38
N LYS A 117 -13.74 34.06 19.62
CA LYS A 117 -13.53 35.12 18.64
C LYS A 117 -12.06 35.29 18.26
N GLN A 118 -11.15 35.04 19.21
CA GLN A 118 -9.70 35.17 19.01
C GLN A 118 -9.15 34.06 18.09
N GLU A 119 -9.71 32.86 18.16
CA GLU A 119 -9.27 31.72 17.34
C GLU A 119 -9.55 31.90 15.85
N ILE A 120 -10.58 32.69 15.50
CA ILE A 120 -10.98 32.92 14.11
C ILE A 120 -10.73 34.36 13.63
N ALA A 121 -10.08 35.18 14.47
CA ALA A 121 -9.83 36.58 14.14
C ALA A 121 -8.85 36.68 12.96
N GLY A 122 -9.26 37.38 11.90
CA GLY A 122 -8.42 37.58 10.70
C GLY A 122 -8.42 36.41 9.71
N LEU A 123 -9.15 35.33 10.00
CA LEU A 123 -9.39 34.25 9.04
C LEU A 123 -10.53 34.62 8.08
N SER A 124 -10.37 34.27 6.82
CA SER A 124 -11.45 34.25 5.84
C SER A 124 -12.47 33.16 6.15
N ASP A 125 -13.67 33.27 5.58
CA ASP A 125 -14.76 32.29 5.76
C ASP A 125 -14.32 30.85 5.46
N ARG A 126 -13.56 30.65 4.38
CA ARG A 126 -12.96 29.37 4.00
C ARG A 126 -11.99 28.86 5.07
N GLU A 127 -11.13 29.73 5.58
CA GLU A 127 -10.15 29.37 6.61
C GLU A 127 -10.81 29.05 7.96
N ILE A 128 -11.94 29.70 8.29
CA ILE A 128 -12.71 29.39 9.49
C ILE A 128 -13.25 27.95 9.42
N ILE A 129 -13.82 27.55 8.28
CA ILE A 129 -14.34 26.19 8.10
C ILE A 129 -13.22 25.16 8.22
N ILE A 130 -12.10 25.41 7.53
CA ILE A 130 -10.92 24.55 7.59
C ILE A 130 -10.42 24.45 9.04
N TYR A 131 -10.26 25.57 9.74
CA TYR A 131 -9.84 25.62 11.14
C TYR A 131 -10.75 24.80 12.05
N ILE A 132 -12.08 24.92 11.88
CA ILE A 132 -13.04 24.14 12.66
C ILE A 132 -12.83 22.65 12.40
N ALA A 133 -12.79 22.24 11.15
CA ALA A 133 -12.61 20.84 10.79
C ALA A 133 -11.27 20.26 11.26
N THR A 134 -10.17 20.98 11.08
CA THR A 134 -8.84 20.49 11.47
C THR A 134 -8.66 20.58 12.97
N ASN A 135 -8.73 21.78 13.54
CA ASN A 135 -8.29 22.02 14.91
C ASN A 135 -9.34 21.64 15.95
N LYS A 136 -10.63 21.63 15.57
CA LYS A 136 -11.72 21.23 16.48
C LYS A 136 -12.22 19.81 16.21
N PHE A 137 -11.83 19.13 15.14
CA PHE A 137 -12.24 17.73 14.93
C PHE A 137 -11.06 16.80 14.64
N ILE A 138 -10.37 16.96 13.52
CA ILE A 138 -9.32 16.03 13.06
C ILE A 138 -8.19 15.91 14.10
N ASP A 139 -7.67 17.05 14.58
CA ASP A 139 -6.56 17.08 15.53
C ASP A 139 -6.92 16.41 16.86
N PRO A 140 -8.01 16.81 17.55
CA PRO A 140 -8.41 16.13 18.78
C PRO A 140 -8.78 14.67 18.57
N LEU A 141 -9.38 14.32 17.43
CA LEU A 141 -9.74 12.93 17.10
C LEU A 141 -8.49 12.08 16.89
N TYR A 142 -7.46 12.63 16.24
CA TYR A 142 -6.18 11.96 16.07
C TYR A 142 -5.51 11.75 17.43
N GLU A 143 -5.38 12.80 18.25
CA GLU A 143 -4.63 12.70 19.52
C GLU A 143 -5.34 11.87 20.59
N LYS A 144 -6.68 11.91 20.64
CA LYS A 144 -7.46 11.31 21.75
C LYS A 144 -8.39 10.17 21.31
N GLY A 145 -8.55 9.92 20.01
CA GLY A 145 -9.31 8.80 19.46
C GLY A 145 -10.75 8.70 20.00
N ASP A 146 -11.10 7.50 20.46
CA ASP A 146 -12.42 7.19 21.01
C ASP A 146 -12.81 8.08 22.20
N ALA A 147 -11.84 8.46 23.04
CA ALA A 147 -12.09 9.33 24.18
C ALA A 147 -12.56 10.72 23.71
N TYR A 148 -12.03 11.22 22.59
CA TYR A 148 -12.56 12.44 21.99
C TYR A 148 -13.99 12.22 21.53
N ALA A 149 -14.23 11.25 20.65
CA ALA A 149 -15.56 10.97 20.08
C ALA A 149 -16.67 10.84 21.14
N GLN A 150 -16.36 10.18 22.26
CA GLN A 150 -17.26 10.05 23.40
C GLN A 150 -17.42 11.37 24.18
N SER A 151 -16.35 12.14 24.35
CA SER A 151 -16.38 13.40 25.10
C SER A 151 -17.10 14.55 24.37
N ILE A 152 -17.07 14.56 23.03
CA ILE A 152 -17.69 15.64 22.25
C ILE A 152 -19.20 15.53 22.30
N SER A 153 -19.75 14.32 22.40
CA SER A 153 -21.19 14.11 22.39
C SER A 153 -21.80 14.71 23.66
N LYS A 154 -22.71 15.67 23.55
CA LYS A 154 -23.50 16.08 24.71
C LYS A 154 -24.45 14.95 25.09
N THR A 155 -24.13 14.23 26.15
CA THR A 155 -25.10 13.35 26.82
C THR A 155 -26.22 14.23 27.40
N GLY A 156 -27.29 14.42 26.63
CA GLY A 156 -28.51 15.08 27.07
C GLY A 156 -28.53 16.59 26.83
N GLU A 157 -29.04 17.01 25.68
CA GLU A 157 -29.99 18.12 25.47
C GLU A 157 -30.11 18.34 23.96
N SER A 158 -30.89 17.48 23.31
CA SER A 158 -31.39 17.80 21.98
C SER A 158 -32.47 18.88 22.16
N PRO A 159 -32.41 20.02 21.45
CA PRO A 159 -33.49 20.98 21.46
C PRO A 159 -34.73 20.28 20.88
N LYS A 160 -35.79 20.24 21.69
CA LYS A 160 -37.13 19.71 21.41
C LYS A 160 -37.46 19.61 19.91
N ALA A 161 -37.12 18.49 19.27
CA ALA A 161 -37.66 18.07 17.99
C ALA A 161 -38.08 16.60 18.13
N SER A 162 -39.39 16.43 18.29
CA SER A 162 -40.20 15.23 18.07
C SER A 162 -39.51 13.84 18.17
N GLY A 163 -39.86 13.09 19.22
CA GLY A 163 -40.21 11.68 19.06
C GLY A 163 -39.11 10.61 19.00
N THR A 164 -37.82 10.92 18.91
CA THR A 164 -36.80 9.85 19.00
C THR A 164 -35.52 10.34 19.65
N LYS A 165 -35.34 10.02 20.95
CA LYS A 165 -34.04 10.13 21.65
C LYS A 165 -33.07 9.08 21.09
N LYS A 166 -32.67 9.18 19.82
CA LYS A 166 -31.52 8.43 19.32
C LYS A 166 -30.29 9.08 19.92
N LYS A 167 -29.74 8.47 20.97
CA LYS A 167 -28.34 8.71 21.32
C LYS A 167 -27.55 8.43 20.04
N LEU A 168 -26.77 9.39 19.54
CA LEU A 168 -25.67 9.11 18.63
C LEU A 168 -24.67 8.23 19.38
N LYS A 169 -24.96 6.93 19.48
CA LYS A 169 -23.96 5.93 19.83
C LYS A 169 -23.24 5.64 18.53
N ALA A 170 -21.98 6.02 18.44
CA ALA A 170 -21.12 5.46 17.41
C ALA A 170 -21.12 3.94 17.60
N ASP A 171 -21.34 3.19 16.53
CA ASP A 171 -21.24 1.73 16.58
C ASP A 171 -19.83 1.36 17.07
N THR A 172 -19.79 0.53 18.11
CA THR A 172 -18.55 0.02 18.68
C THR A 172 -18.28 -1.39 18.15
N PHE A 173 -17.00 -1.71 18.00
CA PHE A 173 -16.52 -3.04 17.67
C PHE A 173 -15.43 -3.45 18.65
N GLU A 174 -15.27 -4.75 18.86
CA GLU A 174 -14.20 -5.26 19.69
C GLU A 174 -12.90 -5.35 18.88
N TYR A 175 -11.84 -4.69 19.37
CA TYR A 175 -10.50 -4.76 18.80
C TYR A 175 -9.48 -4.83 19.92
N GLU A 176 -8.64 -5.88 19.89
CA GLU A 176 -7.62 -6.16 20.92
C GLU A 176 -8.21 -6.23 22.34
N GLY A 177 -9.40 -6.82 22.47
CA GLY A 177 -10.10 -6.97 23.76
C GLY A 177 -10.65 -5.67 24.34
N LYS A 178 -10.76 -4.61 23.54
CA LYS A 178 -11.37 -3.32 23.93
C LYS A 178 -12.48 -2.96 22.96
N GLU A 179 -13.55 -2.35 23.46
CA GLU A 179 -14.56 -1.71 22.62
C GLU A 179 -13.98 -0.42 22.02
N ARG A 180 -13.94 -0.35 20.69
CA ARG A 180 -13.43 0.77 19.89
C ARG A 180 -14.52 1.31 19.00
N THR A 181 -14.50 2.60 18.70
CA THR A 181 -15.41 3.18 17.69
C THR A 181 -14.76 3.14 16.31
N GLY A 182 -15.55 3.32 15.24
CA GLY A 182 -15.02 3.46 13.88
C GLY A 182 -13.93 4.55 13.73
N PHE A 183 -13.89 5.51 14.64
CA PHE A 183 -12.87 6.57 14.65
C PHE A 183 -11.52 6.12 15.20
N TYR A 184 -11.41 4.94 15.81
CA TYR A 184 -10.15 4.39 16.28
C TYR A 184 -9.10 4.31 15.15
N PHE A 185 -9.52 3.99 13.92
CA PHE A 185 -8.63 3.93 12.75
C PHE A 185 -8.01 5.29 12.37
N LEU A 186 -8.58 6.39 12.85
CA LEU A 186 -8.09 7.75 12.62
C LEU A 186 -7.28 8.29 13.81
N SER A 187 -6.98 7.43 14.80
CA SER A 187 -6.27 7.83 16.02
C SER A 187 -4.77 7.58 15.92
N ARG A 188 -4.02 8.36 16.69
CA ARG A 188 -2.58 8.20 16.91
C ARG A 188 -2.24 6.83 17.48
N GLU A 189 -3.06 6.30 18.40
CA GLU A 189 -2.88 4.97 18.98
C GLU A 189 -2.87 3.88 17.90
N PHE A 190 -3.81 3.96 16.96
CA PHE A 190 -3.85 3.05 15.81
C PHE A 190 -2.64 3.25 14.90
N HIS A 191 -2.29 4.50 14.58
CA HIS A 191 -1.12 4.81 13.76
C HIS A 191 0.17 4.22 14.35
N GLU A 192 0.44 4.44 15.65
CA GLU A 192 1.62 3.92 16.35
C GLU A 192 1.63 2.37 16.36
N THR A 193 0.47 1.74 16.54
CA THR A 193 0.33 0.28 16.51
C THR A 193 0.65 -0.29 15.13
N ILE A 194 0.11 0.31 14.07
CA ILE A 194 0.39 -0.09 12.69
C ILE A 194 1.84 0.19 12.33
N SER A 195 2.40 1.32 12.75
CA SER A 195 3.79 1.70 12.52
C SER A 195 4.76 0.68 13.11
N SER A 196 4.54 0.29 14.38
CA SER A 196 5.33 -0.74 15.05
C SER A 196 5.28 -2.08 14.30
N ARG A 197 4.07 -2.53 13.91
CA ARG A 197 3.88 -3.75 13.12
C ARG A 197 4.59 -3.64 11.76
N TYR A 198 4.42 -2.52 11.07
CA TYR A 198 5.08 -2.27 9.79
C TYR A 198 6.59 -2.45 9.89
N TYR A 199 7.25 -1.84 10.88
CA TYR A 199 8.71 -1.96 11.04
C TYR A 199 9.16 -3.40 11.37
N ILE A 200 8.39 -4.15 12.15
CA ILE A 200 8.66 -5.57 12.41
C ILE A 200 8.61 -6.37 11.10
N PHE A 201 7.51 -6.25 10.34
CA PHE A 201 7.33 -6.98 9.08
C PHE A 201 8.32 -6.56 8.00
N LEU A 202 8.68 -5.27 7.95
CA LEU A 202 9.73 -4.75 7.09
C LEU A 202 11.08 -5.37 7.43
N GLY A 203 11.45 -5.40 8.71
CA GLY A 203 12.69 -6.00 9.18
C GLY A 203 12.80 -7.48 8.81
N VAL A 204 11.73 -8.25 9.03
CA VAL A 204 11.68 -9.67 8.66
C VAL A 204 11.75 -9.84 7.13
N SER A 205 11.08 -8.98 6.36
CA SER A 205 11.15 -9.00 4.88
C SER A 205 12.55 -8.75 4.36
N ILE A 206 13.26 -7.77 4.93
CA ILE A 206 14.66 -7.48 4.58
C ILE A 206 15.56 -8.66 4.95
N ALA A 207 15.38 -9.27 6.12
CA ALA A 207 16.16 -10.44 6.54
C ALA A 207 15.96 -11.65 5.60
N LEU A 208 14.72 -11.93 5.18
CA LEU A 208 14.42 -12.98 4.22
C LEU A 208 14.97 -12.67 2.82
N LEU A 209 14.92 -11.42 2.39
CA LEU A 209 15.50 -10.98 1.12
C LEU A 209 17.03 -11.16 1.14
N ALA A 210 17.68 -10.83 2.25
CA ALA A 210 19.10 -11.12 2.46
C ALA A 210 19.37 -12.63 2.46
N ALA A 211 18.56 -13.45 3.13
CA ALA A 211 18.70 -14.91 3.10
C ALA A 211 18.60 -15.47 1.67
N LEU A 212 17.69 -14.95 0.83
CA LEU A 212 17.59 -15.34 -0.58
C LEU A 212 18.85 -15.01 -1.38
N LEU A 213 19.50 -13.86 -1.11
CA LEU A 213 20.78 -13.52 -1.72
C LEU A 213 21.86 -14.56 -1.42
N PHE A 214 21.90 -15.09 -0.20
CA PHE A 214 22.92 -16.06 0.21
C PHE A 214 22.61 -17.50 -0.25
N ILE A 215 21.35 -17.91 -0.27
CA ILE A 215 20.94 -19.29 -0.59
C ILE A 215 21.07 -19.60 -2.08
N ASN A 216 20.65 -18.66 -2.93
CA ASN A 216 20.83 -18.82 -4.37
C ASN A 216 22.32 -18.74 -4.72
N THR A 217 22.75 -19.35 -5.81
CA THR A 217 24.15 -19.30 -6.29
C THR A 217 24.15 -18.84 -7.74
N GLY A 218 25.16 -18.05 -8.14
CA GLY A 218 25.25 -17.45 -9.47
C GLY A 218 24.16 -16.39 -9.75
N TYR A 219 23.85 -16.20 -11.04
CA TYR A 219 22.97 -15.13 -11.54
C TYR A 219 21.49 -15.29 -11.15
N GLY A 220 21.08 -16.47 -10.69
CA GLY A 220 19.72 -16.73 -10.20
C GLY A 220 19.33 -15.92 -8.96
N ARG A 221 20.31 -15.38 -8.21
CA ARG A 221 20.08 -14.55 -7.00
C ARG A 221 19.28 -13.29 -7.29
N LEU A 222 19.70 -12.53 -8.30
CA LEU A 222 19.08 -11.27 -8.67
C LEU A 222 17.73 -11.50 -9.35
N SER A 223 17.64 -12.56 -10.16
CA SER A 223 16.39 -12.94 -10.83
C SER A 223 15.30 -13.37 -9.83
N SER A 224 15.63 -14.18 -8.81
CA SER A 224 14.62 -14.64 -7.83
C SER A 224 14.05 -13.48 -7.02
N ILE A 225 14.91 -12.55 -6.58
CA ILE A 225 14.50 -11.38 -5.80
C ILE A 225 13.69 -10.43 -6.67
N GLY A 226 14.16 -10.18 -7.90
CA GLY A 226 13.44 -9.34 -8.84
C GLY A 226 12.04 -9.89 -9.17
N VAL A 227 11.93 -11.19 -9.40
CA VAL A 227 10.63 -11.86 -9.63
C VAL A 227 9.73 -11.75 -8.40
N THR A 228 10.23 -12.01 -7.19
CA THR A 228 9.42 -11.88 -5.97
C THR A 228 8.93 -10.44 -5.75
N LEU A 229 9.77 -9.43 -5.99
CA LEU A 229 9.39 -8.02 -5.90
C LEU A 229 8.33 -7.64 -6.95
N VAL A 230 8.51 -8.04 -8.21
CA VAL A 230 7.53 -7.78 -9.26
C VAL A 230 6.21 -8.46 -8.92
N VAL A 231 6.22 -9.76 -8.63
CA VAL A 231 5.00 -10.55 -8.37
C VAL A 231 4.27 -10.04 -7.12
N SER A 232 4.98 -9.68 -6.06
CA SER A 232 4.37 -9.09 -4.85
C SER A 232 3.76 -7.71 -5.08
N SER A 233 4.20 -6.98 -6.10
CA SER A 233 3.66 -5.67 -6.47
C SER A 233 2.39 -5.77 -7.33
N LEU A 234 2.15 -6.91 -8.01
CA LEU A 234 1.05 -7.06 -8.98
C LEU A 234 -0.37 -7.00 -8.37
N PRO A 235 -0.71 -7.72 -7.27
CA PRO A 235 -2.07 -7.68 -6.72
C PRO A 235 -2.50 -6.25 -6.37
N LEU A 236 -1.58 -5.47 -5.81
CA LEU A 236 -1.82 -4.10 -5.37
C LEU A 236 -1.80 -3.10 -6.54
N MET A 237 -1.03 -3.37 -7.60
CA MET A 237 -1.15 -2.66 -8.87
C MET A 237 -2.54 -2.89 -9.50
N GLY A 238 -3.11 -4.09 -9.36
CA GLY A 238 -4.49 -4.37 -9.75
C GLY A 238 -5.50 -3.48 -9.01
N ILE A 239 -5.29 -3.26 -7.71
CA ILE A 239 -6.10 -2.34 -6.91
C ILE A 239 -5.97 -0.91 -7.44
N TYR A 240 -4.74 -0.42 -7.65
CA TYR A 240 -4.49 0.91 -8.23
C TYR A 240 -5.19 1.11 -9.59
N LEU A 241 -5.07 0.14 -10.50
CA LEU A 241 -5.72 0.18 -11.81
C LEU A 241 -7.24 0.19 -11.69
N THR A 242 -7.79 -0.58 -10.75
CA THR A 242 -9.24 -0.63 -10.47
C THR A 242 -9.74 0.72 -9.96
N PHE A 243 -9.07 1.35 -8.99
CA PHE A 243 -9.44 2.68 -8.51
C PHE A 243 -9.34 3.74 -9.60
N THR A 244 -8.27 3.70 -10.41
CA THR A 244 -8.08 4.62 -11.52
C THR A 244 -9.16 4.45 -12.60
N ALA A 245 -9.53 3.21 -12.92
CA ALA A 245 -10.58 2.91 -13.88
C ALA A 245 -11.95 3.37 -13.36
N LEU A 246 -12.24 3.17 -12.06
CA LEU A 246 -13.48 3.62 -11.42
C LEU A 246 -13.64 5.13 -11.56
N LEU A 247 -12.60 5.91 -11.27
CA LEU A 247 -12.61 7.36 -11.38
C LEU A 247 -12.80 7.83 -12.82
N LYS A 248 -12.12 7.22 -13.78
CA LYS A 248 -12.30 7.54 -15.22
C LYS A 248 -13.68 7.14 -15.74
N SER A 249 -14.29 6.09 -15.19
CA SER A 249 -15.63 5.64 -15.57
C SER A 249 -16.73 6.54 -15.03
N ALA A 250 -16.45 7.32 -13.98
CA ALA A 250 -17.41 8.27 -13.44
C ALA A 250 -17.71 9.42 -14.43
N ASP A 251 -16.80 9.70 -15.37
CA ASP A 251 -17.03 10.66 -16.46
C ASP A 251 -18.10 10.20 -17.48
N TRP A 252 -18.47 8.91 -17.48
CA TRP A 252 -19.39 8.30 -18.47
C TRP A 252 -20.82 8.16 -17.94
N ILE A 253 -21.01 8.34 -16.64
CA ILE A 253 -22.33 8.33 -16.02
C ILE A 253 -22.86 9.76 -16.12
N ASP A 254 -24.07 9.93 -16.65
CA ASP A 254 -24.75 11.23 -16.72
C ASP A 254 -25.08 11.70 -15.29
N MET A 255 -24.10 12.33 -14.65
CA MET A 255 -24.07 12.64 -13.21
C MET A 255 -24.63 14.03 -12.89
N SER A 256 -25.64 14.51 -13.62
CA SER A 256 -26.30 15.79 -13.30
C SER A 256 -26.82 15.84 -11.85
N ASP A 257 -27.22 14.68 -11.30
CA ASP A 257 -27.64 14.53 -9.89
C ASP A 257 -26.47 14.46 -8.89
N PHE A 258 -25.23 14.27 -9.33
CA PHE A 258 -24.03 14.09 -8.49
C PHE A 258 -22.92 15.10 -8.77
N ALA A 259 -23.23 16.23 -9.41
CA ALA A 259 -22.25 17.23 -9.85
C ALA A 259 -21.31 17.74 -8.73
N VAL A 260 -21.78 17.72 -7.47
CA VAL A 260 -20.98 18.06 -6.28
C VAL A 260 -20.22 16.84 -5.72
N LEU A 261 -20.80 15.64 -5.79
CA LEU A 261 -20.20 14.44 -5.20
C LEU A 261 -18.95 14.00 -5.98
N LEU A 262 -18.97 14.10 -7.30
CA LEU A 262 -17.90 13.57 -8.15
C LEU A 262 -16.55 14.28 -7.89
N PRO A 263 -16.45 15.61 -7.91
CA PRO A 263 -15.16 16.27 -7.69
C PRO A 263 -14.66 16.11 -6.25
N VAL A 264 -15.58 15.99 -5.28
CA VAL A 264 -15.25 15.66 -3.88
C VAL A 264 -14.66 14.26 -3.77
N MET A 265 -15.26 13.26 -4.43
CA MET A 265 -14.76 11.88 -4.43
C MET A 265 -13.40 11.77 -5.15
N THR A 266 -13.22 12.47 -6.27
CA THR A 266 -11.92 12.50 -6.97
C THR A 266 -10.85 13.11 -6.08
N LYS A 267 -11.13 14.25 -5.42
CA LYS A 267 -10.18 14.89 -4.49
C LYS A 267 -9.89 14.04 -3.26
N LEU A 268 -10.87 13.29 -2.78
CA LEU A 268 -10.69 12.35 -1.67
C LEU A 268 -9.82 11.16 -2.08
N LEU A 269 -9.93 10.67 -3.32
CA LEU A 269 -9.20 9.51 -3.83
C LEU A 269 -7.81 9.85 -4.38
N ASP A 270 -7.57 11.06 -4.87
CA ASP A 270 -6.28 11.49 -5.44
C ASP A 270 -5.07 11.19 -4.54
N PRO A 271 -5.08 11.52 -3.23
CA PRO A 271 -3.99 11.20 -2.31
C PRO A 271 -3.75 9.70 -2.18
N PHE A 272 -4.82 8.90 -2.22
CA PHE A 272 -4.69 7.44 -2.22
C PHE A 272 -4.04 6.98 -3.52
N ILE A 273 -4.54 7.38 -4.69
CA ILE A 273 -3.99 6.99 -5.99
C ILE A 273 -2.49 7.27 -6.06
N GLU A 274 -2.06 8.45 -5.61
CA GLU A 274 -0.65 8.83 -5.57
C GLU A 274 0.15 7.94 -4.59
N LEU A 275 -0.40 7.69 -3.40
CA LEU A 275 0.20 6.79 -2.42
C LEU A 275 0.33 5.36 -2.95
N PHE A 276 -0.74 4.80 -3.55
CA PHE A 276 -0.73 3.49 -4.17
C PHE A 276 0.33 3.46 -5.28
N ARG A 277 0.31 4.43 -6.22
CA ARG A 277 1.29 4.51 -7.30
C ARG A 277 2.72 4.50 -6.77
N ASN A 278 3.06 5.38 -5.83
CA ASN A 278 4.43 5.52 -5.33
C ASN A 278 4.87 4.27 -4.54
N THR A 279 3.97 3.65 -3.77
CA THR A 279 4.27 2.46 -2.98
C THR A 279 4.61 1.25 -3.84
N PHE A 280 3.95 1.05 -4.99
CA PHE A 280 4.14 -0.15 -5.83
C PHE A 280 5.08 0.06 -7.00
N LEU A 281 5.13 1.27 -7.55
CA LEU A 281 5.99 1.55 -8.69
C LEU A 281 7.48 1.40 -8.30
N ILE A 282 7.86 1.77 -7.08
CA ILE A 282 9.23 1.61 -6.57
C ILE A 282 9.65 0.13 -6.55
N PRO A 283 8.99 -0.79 -5.81
CA PRO A 283 9.37 -2.20 -5.77
C PRO A 283 9.20 -2.90 -7.12
N LEU A 284 8.20 -2.51 -7.94
CA LEU A 284 8.02 -3.03 -9.30
C LEU A 284 9.21 -2.67 -10.20
N VAL A 285 9.61 -1.39 -10.23
CA VAL A 285 10.74 -0.91 -11.03
C VAL A 285 12.05 -1.49 -10.51
N ALA A 286 12.25 -1.51 -9.18
CA ALA A 286 13.42 -2.13 -8.58
C ALA A 286 13.51 -3.62 -8.94
N GLY A 287 12.40 -4.36 -8.86
CA GLY A 287 12.33 -5.75 -9.25
C GLY A 287 12.64 -5.96 -10.74
N ALA A 288 12.08 -5.13 -11.62
CA ALA A 288 12.34 -5.17 -13.05
C ALA A 288 13.83 -4.90 -13.38
N ILE A 289 14.44 -3.90 -12.73
CA ILE A 289 15.87 -3.60 -12.88
C ILE A 289 16.72 -4.82 -12.47
N LEU A 290 16.40 -5.48 -11.35
CA LEU A 290 17.12 -6.67 -10.89
C LEU A 290 16.99 -7.85 -11.88
N ILE A 291 15.82 -8.03 -12.49
CA ILE A 291 15.62 -9.05 -13.54
C ILE A 291 16.48 -8.73 -14.77
N VAL A 292 16.43 -7.49 -15.26
CA VAL A 292 17.21 -7.06 -16.43
C VAL A 292 18.72 -7.20 -16.17
N ALA A 293 19.18 -6.79 -14.98
CA ALA A 293 20.56 -6.98 -14.58
C ALA A 293 20.96 -8.46 -14.55
N ALA A 294 20.10 -9.35 -14.02
CA ALA A 294 20.35 -10.79 -14.03
C ALA A 294 20.47 -11.36 -15.45
N ILE A 295 19.60 -10.92 -16.38
CA ILE A 295 19.63 -11.33 -17.79
C ILE A 295 20.93 -10.85 -18.45
N PHE A 296 21.30 -9.57 -18.27
CA PHE A 296 22.49 -8.99 -18.86
C PHE A 296 23.76 -9.70 -18.39
N VAL A 297 23.91 -9.90 -17.08
CA VAL A 297 25.08 -10.57 -16.52
C VAL A 297 25.15 -12.03 -17.00
N SER A 298 24.00 -12.72 -17.11
CA SER A 298 23.93 -14.07 -17.69
C SER A 298 24.38 -14.11 -19.16
N ALA A 299 23.96 -13.12 -19.97
CA ALA A 299 24.36 -13.02 -21.37
C ALA A 299 25.86 -12.75 -21.54
N VAL A 300 26.42 -11.82 -20.76
CA VAL A 300 27.88 -11.52 -20.76
C VAL A 300 28.69 -12.75 -20.37
N SER A 301 28.25 -13.49 -19.36
CA SER A 301 28.95 -14.68 -18.88
C SER A 301 28.93 -15.82 -19.89
N LYS A 302 27.82 -16.00 -20.62
CA LYS A 302 27.74 -16.98 -21.71
C LYS A 302 28.66 -16.62 -22.87
N SER A 303 28.76 -15.33 -23.21
CA SER A 303 29.68 -14.84 -24.25
C SER A 303 31.14 -15.13 -23.91
N GLN A 304 31.55 -14.88 -22.67
CA GLN A 304 32.92 -15.18 -22.20
C GLN A 304 33.23 -16.68 -22.15
N GLY A 305 32.24 -17.52 -21.85
CA GLY A 305 32.39 -18.98 -21.83
C GLY A 305 32.45 -19.64 -23.21
N SER A 306 32.11 -18.93 -24.29
CA SER A 306 32.15 -19.45 -25.67
C SER A 306 33.50 -19.22 -26.38
N HIS A 307 34.44 -18.55 -25.73
CA HIS A 307 35.77 -18.21 -26.28
C HIS A 307 36.94 -18.98 -25.64
N ASN A 308 36.65 -19.91 -24.73
CA ASN A 308 37.61 -20.90 -24.19
C ASN A 308 37.26 -22.29 -24.69
#